data_AF-A0A4D9CYU7-F1
#
_entry.id   AF-A0A4D9CYU7-F1
#
_cell.length_a   1.000
_cell.length_b   1.000
_cell.length_c   1.000
_cell.angle_alpha   90.00
_cell.angle_beta   90.00
_cell.angle_gamma   90.00
#
_symmetry.space_group_name_H-M   'P 1'
#
loop_
_entity.id
_entity.type
_entity.pdbx_description
1 polymer ?
#
loop_
_entity_poly.entity_id
_entity_poly.type
_entity_poly.pdbx_seq_one_letter_code
_entity_poly.pdbx_strand_id
1 'polypeptide(L)'
;MYLDEAQPRFVLSAKRVGDSFFISQYESFPESINGVPEVSSCAVLRTCSEGYFKLFLNGCEACDKKADKYTCGSGHSFDNRQLLAEINHSVKRVKEANADMRCLSVKLPEVHEDQQTRDVWCPRMEQARKSNNAELKTRHFRLHNKLPEWNEALQSLVLRFNKGRVLAPSAKNFLICLDGQDNGEGVLQFGKTRKRRYALDFRHPVSPLQAFGICLSFFNWNV
;
A
#
# COMPACT_ATOMS: atom_id res chain seq x y z
N MET A 1 -12.92 -4.68 0.97
CA MET A 1 -12.01 -5.79 0.66
C MET A 1 -12.54 -7.02 1.36
N TYR A 2 -12.68 -8.12 0.63
CA TYR A 2 -13.19 -9.38 1.13
C TYR A 2 -12.16 -10.47 0.80
N LEU A 3 -12.05 -11.49 1.64
CA LEU A 3 -11.38 -12.73 1.29
C LEU A 3 -12.19 -13.47 0.24
N ASP A 4 -11.51 -13.98 -0.77
CA ASP A 4 -12.12 -14.72 -1.85
C ASP A 4 -12.22 -16.21 -1.50
N GLU A 5 -13.19 -16.51 -0.65
CA GLU A 5 -13.55 -17.84 -0.18
C GLU A 5 -14.98 -18.18 -0.65
N ALA A 6 -15.42 -19.43 -0.48
CA ALA A 6 -16.77 -19.85 -0.86
C ALA A 6 -17.87 -18.98 -0.23
N GLN A 7 -17.63 -18.51 1.00
CA GLN A 7 -18.38 -17.42 1.62
C GLN A 7 -17.43 -16.23 1.81
N PRO A 8 -17.62 -15.12 1.07
CA PRO A 8 -16.74 -13.97 1.17
C PRO A 8 -16.75 -13.38 2.58
N ARG A 9 -15.57 -13.29 3.20
CA ARG A 9 -15.41 -12.71 4.53
C ARG A 9 -14.86 -11.29 4.43
N PHE A 10 -15.53 -10.34 5.08
CA PHE A 10 -15.06 -8.96 5.13
C PHE A 10 -13.68 -8.85 5.80
N VAL A 11 -12.84 -7.92 5.30
CA VAL A 11 -11.50 -7.66 5.84
C VAL A 11 -11.28 -6.19 6.14
N LEU A 12 -11.45 -5.31 5.14
CA LEU A 12 -11.20 -3.87 5.26
C LEU A 12 -12.16 -3.06 4.39
N SER A 13 -12.54 -1.88 4.87
CA SER A 13 -13.28 -0.84 4.15
C SER A 13 -12.44 0.43 4.13
N ALA A 14 -12.76 1.37 3.23
CA ALA A 14 -12.13 2.68 3.24
C ALA A 14 -13.07 3.77 2.76
N LYS A 15 -12.89 4.97 3.31
CA LYS A 15 -13.56 6.21 2.88
C LYS A 15 -12.51 7.26 2.56
N ARG A 16 -12.68 7.97 1.44
CA ARG A 16 -11.94 9.20 1.16
C ARG A 16 -12.57 10.37 1.92
N VAL A 17 -11.77 11.11 2.67
CA VAL A 17 -12.15 12.39 3.31
C VAL A 17 -11.03 13.39 2.99
N GLY A 18 -11.35 14.44 2.24
CA GLY A 18 -10.34 15.31 1.63
C GLY A 18 -9.37 14.50 0.77
N ASP A 19 -8.07 14.66 1.03
CA ASP A 19 -6.99 13.97 0.31
C ASP A 19 -6.45 12.74 1.04
N SER A 20 -7.16 12.28 2.06
CA SER A 20 -6.80 11.09 2.84
C SER A 20 -7.82 9.98 2.65
N PHE A 21 -7.35 8.73 2.72
CA PHE A 21 -8.22 7.56 2.83
C PHE A 21 -8.12 7.00 4.24
N PHE A 22 -9.24 6.97 4.93
CA PHE A 22 -9.38 6.32 6.23
C PHE A 22 -9.79 4.88 5.99
N ILE A 23 -9.07 3.94 6.58
CA ILE A 23 -9.25 2.50 6.43
C ILE A 23 -9.77 1.93 7.74
N SER A 24 -10.76 1.06 7.68
CA SER A 24 -11.39 0.46 8.86
C SER A 24 -11.56 -1.04 8.73
N GLN A 25 -11.60 -1.72 9.87
CA GLN A 25 -11.93 -3.15 10.01
C GLN A 25 -13.43 -3.39 10.18
N TYR A 26 -14.26 -2.36 10.04
CA TYR A 26 -15.71 -2.47 10.10
C TYR A 26 -16.32 -2.26 8.72
N GLU A 27 -17.22 -3.16 8.31
CA GLU A 27 -17.88 -3.10 7.01
C GLU A 27 -18.81 -1.89 6.88
N SER A 28 -19.49 -1.53 7.97
CA SER A 28 -20.34 -0.36 8.08
C SER A 28 -19.59 0.97 8.02
N PHE A 29 -18.25 0.97 8.12
CA PHE A 29 -17.50 2.21 7.97
C PHE A 29 -17.64 2.75 6.53
N PRO A 30 -18.08 4.01 6.35
CA PRO A 30 -18.22 5.07 7.35
C PRO A 30 -19.69 5.41 7.67
N GLU A 31 -20.31 4.72 8.62
CA GLU A 31 -21.55 5.20 9.24
C GLU A 31 -21.23 6.47 10.04
N SER A 32 -22.00 7.53 9.79
CA SER A 32 -21.81 8.84 10.41
C SER A 32 -23.02 9.21 11.25
N ILE A 33 -22.79 9.58 12.50
CA ILE A 33 -23.73 10.40 13.27
C ILE A 33 -23.28 11.86 13.12
N ASN A 34 -24.17 12.72 12.63
CA ASN A 34 -23.91 14.17 12.47
C ASN A 34 -22.67 14.51 11.60
N GLY A 35 -22.42 13.73 10.54
CA GLY A 35 -21.33 13.99 9.60
C GLY A 35 -19.92 13.63 10.10
N VAL A 36 -19.79 13.20 11.36
CA VAL A 36 -18.55 12.62 11.90
C VAL A 36 -18.63 11.10 11.76
N PRO A 37 -17.66 10.44 11.10
CA PRO A 37 -17.62 8.98 11.06
C PRO A 37 -17.55 8.44 12.50
N GLU A 38 -18.57 7.71 12.94
CA GLU A 38 -18.64 7.15 14.29
C GLU A 38 -17.79 5.87 14.40
N VAL A 39 -17.71 5.12 13.31
CA VAL A 39 -16.94 3.89 13.24
C VAL A 39 -15.45 4.23 13.09
N SER A 40 -14.63 3.76 14.02
CA SER A 40 -13.22 4.15 14.07
C SER A 40 -12.41 3.60 12.89
N SER A 41 -11.55 4.44 12.35
CA SER A 41 -10.51 3.98 11.41
C SER A 41 -9.38 3.32 12.20
N CYS A 42 -8.73 2.32 11.61
CA CYS A 42 -7.53 1.69 12.17
C CYS A 42 -6.25 2.23 11.51
N ALA A 43 -6.37 2.80 10.31
CA ALA A 43 -5.26 3.28 9.51
C ALA A 43 -5.69 4.42 8.58
N VAL A 44 -4.71 5.19 8.14
CA VAL A 44 -4.92 6.29 7.20
C VAL A 44 -3.83 6.31 6.13
N LEU A 45 -4.25 6.39 4.87
CA LEU A 45 -3.38 6.68 3.74
C LEU A 45 -3.44 8.19 3.47
N ARG A 46 -2.33 8.87 3.71
CA ARG A 46 -2.17 10.31 3.49
C ARG A 46 -1.54 10.56 2.13
N THR A 47 -2.08 11.50 1.37
CA THR A 47 -1.37 12.13 0.25
C THR A 47 -0.43 13.19 0.82
N CYS A 48 0.88 13.02 0.63
CA CYS A 48 1.90 13.95 1.14
C CYS A 48 2.28 15.01 0.10
N SER A 49 2.39 14.59 -1.16
CA SER A 49 2.57 15.45 -2.32
C SER A 49 2.04 14.71 -3.55
N GLU A 50 2.09 15.32 -4.72
CA GLU A 50 1.70 14.66 -5.96
C GLU A 50 2.48 13.35 -6.16
N GLY A 51 1.76 12.25 -6.36
CA GLY A 51 2.33 10.92 -6.51
C GLY A 51 2.94 10.30 -5.24
N TYR A 52 3.03 11.01 -4.11
CA TYR A 52 3.66 10.51 -2.89
C TYR A 52 2.66 10.34 -1.75
N PHE A 53 2.58 9.11 -1.24
CA PHE A 53 1.64 8.71 -0.20
C PHE A 53 2.36 8.02 0.96
N LYS A 54 1.82 8.19 2.16
CA LYS A 54 2.25 7.47 3.36
C LYS A 54 1.06 6.77 4.00
N LEU A 55 1.21 5.48 4.27
CA LEU A 55 0.21 4.69 4.99
C LEU A 55 0.60 4.60 6.46
N PHE A 56 -0.29 4.99 7.36
CA PHE A 56 -0.06 4.95 8.79
C PHE A 56 -1.11 4.14 9.53
N LEU A 57 -0.70 3.54 10.65
CA LEU A 57 -1.61 3.11 11.72
C LEU A 57 -1.96 4.27 12.65
N ASN A 58 -3.12 4.16 13.28
CA ASN A 58 -3.54 5.05 14.37
C ASN A 58 -2.92 4.65 15.72
N GLY A 59 -2.31 3.46 15.81
CA GLY A 59 -1.49 3.02 16.94
C GLY A 59 -0.01 2.97 16.57
N CYS A 60 0.86 2.80 17.58
CA CYS A 60 2.27 2.53 17.37
C CYS A 60 2.80 1.49 18.35
N GLU A 61 3.25 0.37 17.82
CA GLU A 61 3.73 -0.81 18.56
C GLU A 61 4.94 -0.48 19.47
N ALA A 62 5.75 0.52 19.12
CA ALA A 62 6.90 0.93 19.93
C ALA A 62 6.54 1.90 21.06
N CYS A 63 5.62 2.84 20.81
CA CYS A 63 5.22 3.84 21.80
C CYS A 63 4.14 3.31 22.75
N ASP A 64 3.19 2.52 22.25
CA ASP A 64 2.03 2.06 23.04
C ASP A 64 2.38 0.96 24.03
N LYS A 65 3.45 0.21 23.78
CA LYS A 65 3.99 -0.77 24.74
C LYS A 65 4.78 -0.10 25.88
N LYS A 66 5.14 1.18 25.77
CA LYS A 66 5.84 1.92 26.83
C LYS A 66 4.80 2.75 27.60
N ALA A 67 4.44 2.28 28.79
CA ALA A 67 3.36 2.84 29.61
C ALA A 67 3.57 4.30 30.08
N ASP A 68 4.75 4.87 29.88
CA ASP A 68 5.12 6.18 30.43
C ASP A 68 5.46 7.20 29.34
N LYS A 69 4.46 8.04 29.04
CA LYS A 69 4.54 9.32 28.32
C LYS A 69 5.07 9.29 26.88
N TYR A 70 4.63 10.31 26.13
CA TYR A 70 5.03 10.63 24.77
C TYR A 70 4.40 9.71 23.70
N THR A 71 3.20 10.02 23.23
CA THR A 71 2.62 9.44 22.00
C THR A 71 3.36 9.95 20.76
N CYS A 72 3.82 9.07 19.87
CA CYS A 72 4.36 9.48 18.56
C CYS A 72 3.22 9.95 17.66
N GLY A 73 3.47 10.95 16.81
CA GLY A 73 2.46 11.58 15.96
C GLY A 73 2.58 13.11 15.96
N SER A 74 1.94 13.77 14.99
CA SER A 74 1.91 15.24 14.88
C SER A 74 0.73 15.82 15.67
N GLY A 75 1.00 16.34 16.87
CA GLY A 75 0.00 16.97 17.73
C GLY A 75 -1.00 15.97 18.34
N HIS A 76 -2.01 16.46 19.07
CA HIS A 76 -3.05 15.66 19.73
C HIS A 76 -3.92 14.78 18.81
N SER A 77 -3.54 14.62 17.53
CA SER A 77 -4.21 13.73 16.59
C SER A 77 -3.75 12.29 16.81
N PHE A 78 -4.72 11.38 16.97
CA PHE A 78 -4.48 9.94 17.11
C PHE A 78 -4.12 9.26 15.77
N ASP A 79 -4.10 10.02 14.68
CA ASP A 79 -3.75 9.52 13.35
C ASP A 79 -2.25 9.71 13.06
N ASN A 80 -1.68 8.88 12.19
CA ASN A 80 -0.29 8.99 11.71
C ASN A 80 0.79 8.55 12.73
N ARG A 81 0.53 7.52 13.53
CA ARG A 81 1.40 7.13 14.64
C ARG A 81 2.52 6.17 14.25
N GLN A 82 2.25 5.18 13.41
CA GLN A 82 3.27 4.25 12.90
C GLN A 82 3.16 4.15 11.38
N LEU A 83 4.26 4.40 10.68
CA LEU A 83 4.33 4.30 9.23
C LEU A 83 4.42 2.82 8.82
N LEU A 84 3.60 2.41 7.84
CA LEU A 84 3.55 1.04 7.33
C LEU A 84 4.02 0.92 5.88
N ALA A 85 3.95 2.00 5.11
CA ALA A 85 4.43 2.04 3.74
C ALA A 85 4.69 3.48 3.31
N GLU A 86 5.76 3.67 2.53
CA GLU A 86 5.94 4.84 1.67
C GLU A 86 5.67 4.43 0.24
N ILE A 87 4.80 5.15 -0.46
CA ILE A 87 4.35 4.80 -1.79
C ILE A 87 4.59 5.98 -2.73
N ASN A 88 5.35 5.75 -3.79
CA ASN A 88 5.68 6.74 -4.81
C ASN A 88 5.14 6.29 -6.16
N HIS A 89 4.43 7.19 -6.82
CA HIS A 89 3.97 7.03 -8.18
C HIS A 89 4.72 8.01 -9.08
N SER A 90 5.10 7.56 -10.26
CA SER A 90 5.74 8.37 -11.29
C SER A 90 5.38 7.86 -12.68
N VAL A 91 5.68 8.64 -13.71
CA VAL A 91 5.46 8.24 -15.10
C VAL A 91 6.81 8.11 -15.80
N LYS A 92 6.95 7.02 -16.56
CA LYS A 92 8.09 6.80 -17.44
C LYS A 92 7.60 6.67 -18.88
N ARG A 93 8.11 7.52 -19.78
CA ARG A 93 7.92 7.37 -21.21
C ARG A 93 8.76 6.20 -21.73
N VAL A 94 8.13 5.22 -22.34
CA VAL A 94 8.79 4.11 -23.05
C VAL A 94 8.73 4.42 -24.55
N LYS A 95 9.90 4.66 -25.13
CA LYS A 95 10.03 5.19 -26.50
C LYS A 95 9.60 4.17 -27.54
N GLU A 96 9.95 2.91 -27.30
CA GLU A 96 9.71 1.76 -28.18
C GLU A 96 8.22 1.53 -28.42
N ALA A 97 7.39 1.78 -27.40
CA ALA A 97 5.93 1.67 -27.49
C ALA A 97 5.23 3.03 -27.66
N ASN A 98 5.99 4.13 -27.75
CA ASN A 98 5.49 5.51 -27.69
C ASN A 98 4.40 5.72 -26.61
N ALA A 99 4.64 5.19 -25.40
CA ALA A 99 3.64 5.11 -24.35
C ALA A 99 4.17 5.62 -23.01
N ASP A 100 3.32 6.33 -22.28
CA ASP A 100 3.56 6.70 -20.89
C ASP A 100 3.12 5.57 -19.97
N MET A 101 4.07 5.03 -19.20
CA MET A 101 3.83 3.95 -18.26
C MET A 101 3.81 4.47 -16.84
N ARG A 102 2.81 4.02 -16.09
CA ARG A 102 2.73 4.26 -14.65
C ARG A 102 3.77 3.41 -13.93
N CYS A 103 4.62 4.07 -13.17
CA CYS A 103 5.59 3.46 -12.28
C CYS A 103 5.12 3.63 -10.83
N LEU A 104 5.32 2.60 -10.03
CA LEU A 104 4.97 2.50 -8.63
C LEU A 104 6.18 1.94 -7.91
N SER A 105 6.66 2.66 -6.89
CA SER A 105 7.68 2.21 -5.97
C SER A 105 7.15 2.25 -4.55
N VAL A 106 7.35 1.18 -3.79
CA VAL A 106 6.89 1.08 -2.40
C VAL A 106 8.03 0.66 -1.50
N LYS A 107 8.15 1.30 -0.33
CA LYS A 107 9.03 0.86 0.75
C LYS A 107 8.19 0.34 1.90
N LEU A 108 8.51 -0.86 2.38
CA LEU A 108 7.86 -1.49 3.54
C LEU A 108 8.89 -1.79 4.64
N PRO A 109 8.51 -1.78 5.93
CA PRO A 109 9.36 -2.27 7.00
C PRO A 109 9.82 -3.70 6.74
N GLU A 110 11.07 -4.01 7.07
CA GLU A 110 11.56 -5.38 7.03
C GLU A 110 10.77 -6.25 8.02
N VAL A 111 10.41 -7.46 7.58
CA VAL A 111 9.83 -8.51 8.40
C VAL A 111 10.99 -9.37 8.89
N HIS A 112 11.08 -9.60 10.19
CA HIS A 112 12.18 -10.35 10.80
C HIS A 112 12.08 -11.85 10.48
N GLU A 113 13.13 -12.61 10.78
CA GLU A 113 13.24 -14.05 10.47
C GLU A 113 12.11 -14.90 11.08
N ASP A 114 11.51 -14.44 12.18
CA ASP A 114 10.37 -15.10 12.82
C ASP A 114 9.07 -15.01 12.00
N GLN A 115 9.04 -14.18 10.94
CA GLN A 115 7.88 -13.87 10.11
C GLN A 115 6.66 -13.30 10.85
N GLN A 116 6.80 -13.00 12.14
CA GLN A 116 5.75 -12.48 13.02
C GLN A 116 6.00 -11.03 13.39
N THR A 117 7.28 -10.66 13.55
CA THR A 117 7.70 -9.33 13.92
C THR A 117 8.28 -8.58 12.72
N ARG A 118 8.28 -7.26 12.80
CA ARG A 118 8.79 -6.36 11.76
C ARG A 118 9.41 -5.13 12.39
N ASP A 119 10.21 -4.44 11.62
CA ASP A 119 10.70 -3.11 11.98
C ASP A 119 9.52 -2.15 12.23
N VAL A 120 9.59 -1.41 13.34
CA VAL A 120 8.59 -0.40 13.67
C VAL A 120 9.05 0.97 13.20
N TRP A 121 8.45 1.47 12.12
CA TRP A 121 8.71 2.83 11.63
C TRP A 121 7.88 3.86 12.42
N CYS A 122 8.36 4.15 13.62
CA CYS A 122 7.82 5.20 14.47
C CYS A 122 8.39 6.58 14.07
N PRO A 123 7.57 7.61 13.80
CA PRO A 123 8.03 8.95 13.43
C PRO A 123 9.01 9.58 14.44
N ARG A 124 8.88 9.25 15.74
CA ARG A 124 9.83 9.71 16.76
C ARG A 124 11.18 9.01 16.63
N MET A 125 11.18 7.71 16.38
CA MET A 125 12.41 6.94 16.21
C MET A 125 13.15 7.38 14.95
N GLU A 126 12.44 7.78 13.89
CA GLU A 126 13.05 8.36 12.70
C GLU A 126 13.78 9.69 12.99
N GLN A 127 13.16 10.59 13.77
CA GLN A 127 13.79 11.85 14.17
C GLN A 127 15.06 11.59 15.01
N ALA A 128 14.98 10.71 16.01
CA ALA A 128 16.14 10.34 16.83
C ALA A 128 17.27 9.68 15.99
N ARG A 129 16.92 8.91 14.95
CA ARG A 129 17.88 8.31 14.00
C ARG A 129 18.57 9.33 13.11
N LYS A 130 17.91 10.41 12.70
CA LYS A 130 18.53 11.49 11.90
C LYS A 130 19.51 12.33 12.73
N SER A 131 19.31 12.42 14.04
CA SER A 131 20.16 13.21 14.95
C SER A 131 21.45 12.50 15.37
N ASN A 132 21.44 11.17 15.44
CA ASN A 132 22.62 10.38 15.76
C ASN A 132 23.25 9.89 14.47
N ASN A 133 24.50 10.28 14.20
CA ASN A 133 25.31 9.94 13.02
C ASN A 133 25.62 8.42 12.86
N ALA A 134 24.82 7.55 13.48
CA ALA A 134 24.93 6.10 13.36
C ALA A 134 24.08 5.64 12.19
N GLU A 135 24.73 5.08 11.17
CA GLU A 135 24.16 4.35 10.04
C GLU A 135 23.41 3.07 10.46
N LEU A 136 22.45 3.18 11.38
CA LEU A 136 21.37 2.19 11.49
C LEU A 136 20.50 2.36 10.25
N LYS A 137 20.99 1.86 9.10
CA LYS A 137 20.23 1.72 7.86
C LYS A 137 18.93 1.00 8.21
N THR A 138 17.83 1.73 8.27
CA THR A 138 16.50 1.14 8.42
C THR A 138 16.34 0.09 7.32
N ARG A 139 16.31 -1.18 7.70
CA ARG A 139 16.15 -2.28 6.75
C ARG A 139 14.71 -2.24 6.26
N HIS A 140 14.55 -2.34 4.96
CA HIS A 140 13.26 -2.16 4.32
C HIS A 140 13.20 -2.98 3.05
N PHE A 141 12.02 -3.51 2.77
CA PHE A 141 11.73 -4.07 1.46
C PHE A 141 11.48 -2.93 0.48
N ARG A 142 12.10 -3.03 -0.70
CA ARG A 142 11.78 -2.19 -1.85
C ARG A 142 10.95 -3.01 -2.82
N LEU A 143 9.84 -2.44 -3.25
CA LEU A 143 8.91 -3.03 -4.18
C LEU A 143 8.76 -2.09 -5.38
N HIS A 144 8.55 -2.67 -6.56
CA HIS A 144 8.25 -1.90 -7.77
C HIS A 144 7.24 -2.63 -8.65
N ASN A 145 6.43 -1.90 -9.41
CA ASN A 145 5.58 -2.57 -10.40
C ASN A 145 6.40 -3.07 -11.58
N LYS A 146 6.05 -4.26 -12.06
CA LYS A 146 6.52 -4.75 -13.34
C LYS A 146 5.85 -3.94 -14.46
N LEU A 147 6.68 -3.44 -15.38
CA LEU A 147 6.20 -2.74 -16.58
C LEU A 147 5.74 -3.76 -17.62
N PRO A 148 4.70 -3.45 -18.42
CA PRO A 148 4.27 -4.32 -19.50
C PRO A 148 5.38 -4.43 -20.57
N GLU A 149 5.45 -5.60 -21.17
CA GLU A 149 6.41 -5.92 -22.24
C GLU A 149 5.72 -5.80 -23.60
N TRP A 150 6.45 -5.36 -24.63
CA TRP A 150 5.92 -5.32 -25.99
C TRP A 150 5.67 -6.74 -26.50
N ASN A 151 4.47 -6.99 -27.01
CA ASN A 151 4.10 -8.23 -27.67
C ASN A 151 3.91 -7.99 -29.16
N GLU A 152 4.82 -8.51 -29.98
CA GLU A 152 4.79 -8.33 -31.43
C GLU A 152 3.56 -8.99 -32.08
N ALA A 153 3.12 -10.16 -31.62
CA ALA A 153 1.98 -10.85 -32.21
C ALA A 153 0.66 -10.09 -31.98
N LEU A 154 0.51 -9.43 -30.82
CA LEU A 154 -0.65 -8.63 -30.46
C LEU A 154 -0.50 -7.15 -30.79
N GLN A 155 0.69 -6.72 -31.25
CA GLN A 155 1.07 -5.32 -31.47
C GLN A 155 0.66 -4.42 -30.27
N SER A 156 0.94 -4.90 -29.05
CA SER A 156 0.45 -4.25 -27.84
C SER A 156 1.35 -4.51 -26.63
N LEU A 157 1.28 -3.62 -25.63
CA LEU A 157 1.94 -3.77 -24.34
C LEU A 157 1.16 -4.76 -23.46
N VAL A 158 1.80 -5.85 -23.05
CA VAL A 158 1.20 -6.93 -22.29
C VAL A 158 1.94 -7.13 -20.98
N LEU A 159 1.18 -7.19 -19.89
CA LEU A 159 1.67 -7.65 -18.59
C LEU A 159 1.10 -9.03 -18.30
N ARG A 160 1.97 -10.00 -18.00
CA ARG A 160 1.56 -11.35 -17.63
C ARG A 160 1.21 -11.37 -16.13
N PHE A 161 -0.01 -11.81 -15.84
CA PHE A 161 -0.53 -11.98 -14.49
C PHE A 161 -0.49 -13.45 -14.09
N ASN A 162 -0.29 -13.68 -12.80
CA ASN A 162 -0.25 -15.00 -12.20
C ASN A 162 -1.65 -15.60 -12.07
N LYS A 163 -1.75 -16.90 -12.34
CA LYS A 163 -2.89 -17.76 -11.97
C LYS A 163 -4.26 -17.34 -12.55
N GLY A 164 -4.29 -16.57 -13.66
CA GLY A 164 -5.53 -16.27 -14.40
C GLY A 164 -6.57 -15.43 -13.64
N ARG A 165 -6.18 -14.74 -12.56
CA ARG A 165 -7.11 -13.98 -11.70
C ARG A 165 -7.52 -12.63 -12.30
N VAL A 166 -6.73 -12.11 -13.23
CA VAL A 166 -7.02 -10.88 -13.96
C VAL A 166 -7.76 -11.25 -15.25
N LEU A 167 -9.03 -10.90 -15.32
CA LEU A 167 -9.95 -11.39 -16.36
C LEU A 167 -10.36 -10.30 -17.37
N ALA A 168 -10.03 -9.04 -17.10
CA ALA A 168 -10.41 -7.93 -17.96
C ALA A 168 -9.29 -6.89 -18.07
N PRO A 169 -9.12 -6.26 -19.25
CA PRO A 169 -8.16 -5.17 -19.44
C PRO A 169 -8.55 -3.94 -18.61
N SER A 170 -7.53 -3.28 -18.05
CA SER A 170 -7.68 -2.01 -17.34
C SER A 170 -6.33 -1.34 -17.13
N ALA A 171 -6.28 -0.01 -17.24
CA ALA A 171 -5.13 0.79 -16.79
C ALA A 171 -4.87 0.69 -15.27
N LYS A 172 -5.78 0.04 -14.52
CA LYS A 172 -5.64 -0.23 -13.09
C LYS A 172 -5.03 -1.60 -12.79
N ASN A 173 -4.72 -2.42 -13.79
CA ASN A 173 -4.09 -3.72 -13.56
C ASN A 173 -2.58 -3.53 -13.36
N PHE A 174 -2.02 -4.13 -12.31
CA PHE A 174 -0.58 -4.07 -12.04
C PHE A 174 -0.10 -5.30 -11.26
N LEU A 175 1.18 -5.60 -11.40
CA LEU A 175 1.91 -6.63 -10.68
C LEU A 175 3.11 -5.96 -10.00
N ILE A 176 3.31 -6.22 -8.72
CA ILE A 176 4.44 -5.69 -7.93
C ILE A 176 5.42 -6.82 -7.64
N CYS A 177 6.69 -6.56 -7.89
CA CYS A 177 7.82 -7.44 -7.60
C CYS A 177 8.63 -6.90 -6.42
N LEU A 178 9.35 -7.81 -5.75
CA LEU A 178 10.35 -7.45 -4.76
C LEU A 178 11.65 -7.07 -5.49
N ASP A 179 12.28 -5.98 -5.06
CA ASP A 179 13.58 -5.55 -5.59
C ASP A 179 14.62 -6.66 -5.40
N GLY A 180 15.37 -6.99 -6.46
CA GLY A 180 16.28 -8.12 -6.48
C GLY A 180 15.65 -9.51 -6.67
N GLN A 181 14.32 -9.63 -6.77
CA GLN A 181 13.63 -10.88 -7.11
C GLN A 181 12.70 -10.67 -8.31
N ASP A 182 13.27 -10.74 -9.52
CA ASP A 182 12.52 -10.66 -10.78
C ASP A 182 12.34 -12.05 -11.42
N ASN A 183 11.94 -13.03 -10.61
CA ASN A 183 11.62 -14.38 -11.07
C ASN A 183 10.23 -14.47 -11.74
N GLY A 184 9.61 -13.33 -12.06
CA GLY A 184 8.25 -13.25 -12.60
C GLY A 184 7.14 -13.51 -11.59
N GLU A 185 7.46 -13.94 -10.37
CA GLU A 185 6.46 -14.14 -9.35
C GLU A 185 6.26 -12.86 -8.51
N GLY A 186 5.32 -12.01 -8.92
CA GLY A 186 4.97 -10.82 -8.13
C GLY A 186 4.52 -11.16 -6.70
N VAL A 187 4.83 -10.26 -5.76
CA VAL A 187 4.41 -10.34 -4.35
C VAL A 187 3.05 -9.72 -4.10
N LEU A 188 2.57 -8.88 -5.02
CA LEU A 188 1.22 -8.34 -5.02
C LEU A 188 0.72 -8.20 -6.46
N GLN A 189 -0.47 -8.72 -6.72
CA GLN A 189 -1.16 -8.63 -7.98
C GLN A 189 -2.51 -7.98 -7.77
N PHE A 190 -2.80 -6.99 -8.60
CA PHE A 190 -4.09 -6.33 -8.61
C PHE A 190 -4.64 -6.24 -10.03
N GLY A 191 -5.87 -6.70 -10.24
CA GLY A 191 -6.43 -6.63 -11.59
C GLY A 191 -7.93 -6.82 -11.68
N LYS A 192 -8.51 -6.24 -12.72
CA LYS A 192 -9.94 -6.21 -12.95
C LYS A 192 -10.47 -7.60 -13.27
N THR A 193 -11.51 -7.99 -12.56
CA THR A 193 -12.26 -9.22 -12.85
C THR A 193 -13.52 -8.90 -13.62
N ARG A 194 -14.33 -7.93 -13.13
CA ARG A 194 -15.59 -7.47 -13.75
C ARG A 194 -15.84 -5.98 -13.44
N LYS A 195 -17.01 -5.44 -13.83
CA LYS A 195 -17.39 -4.04 -13.55
C LYS A 195 -17.31 -3.77 -12.03
N ARG A 196 -16.49 -2.78 -11.65
CA ARG A 196 -16.25 -2.36 -10.25
C ARG A 196 -15.72 -3.48 -9.31
N ARG A 197 -15.19 -4.58 -9.86
CA ARG A 197 -14.62 -5.69 -9.09
C ARG A 197 -13.22 -6.02 -9.57
N TYR A 198 -12.34 -6.24 -8.61
CA TYR A 198 -10.93 -6.48 -8.84
C TYR A 198 -10.45 -7.58 -7.91
N ALA A 199 -9.56 -8.43 -8.39
CA ALA A 199 -8.80 -9.36 -7.57
C ALA A 199 -7.60 -8.63 -6.98
N LEU A 200 -7.31 -8.89 -5.71
CA LEU A 200 -6.13 -8.44 -5.00
C LEU A 200 -5.51 -9.68 -4.35
N ASP A 201 -4.45 -10.18 -4.96
CA ASP A 201 -3.67 -11.30 -4.45
C ASP A 201 -2.34 -10.75 -3.90
N PHE A 202 -1.92 -11.15 -2.71
CA PHE A 202 -0.65 -10.72 -2.12
C PHE A 202 -0.03 -11.84 -1.30
N ARG A 203 1.27 -11.74 -1.06
CA ARG A 203 2.05 -12.66 -0.23
C ARG A 203 3.13 -11.90 0.52
N HIS A 204 3.86 -12.61 1.37
CA HIS A 204 5.04 -12.09 2.04
C HIS A 204 5.94 -11.30 1.06
N PRO A 205 6.42 -10.10 1.43
CA PRO A 205 6.34 -9.47 2.77
C PRO A 205 5.13 -8.54 2.97
N VAL A 206 4.15 -8.54 2.07
CA VAL A 206 3.05 -7.56 2.07
C VAL A 206 1.90 -8.04 2.96
N SER A 207 1.48 -7.21 3.91
CA SER A 207 0.29 -7.46 4.74
C SER A 207 -1.01 -7.02 4.04
N PRO A 208 -2.20 -7.52 4.45
CA PRO A 208 -3.47 -7.11 3.85
C PRO A 208 -3.70 -5.59 3.88
N LEU A 209 -3.29 -4.93 4.97
CA LEU A 209 -3.44 -3.48 5.14
C LEU A 209 -2.51 -2.70 4.22
N GLN A 210 -1.25 -3.14 4.08
CA GLN A 210 -0.30 -2.55 3.13
C GLN A 210 -0.78 -2.74 1.69
N ALA A 211 -1.21 -3.95 1.32
CA ALA A 211 -1.75 -4.25 0.01
C ALA A 211 -2.94 -3.34 -0.34
N PHE A 212 -3.88 -3.21 0.60
CA PHE A 212 -5.05 -2.36 0.42
C PHE A 212 -4.68 -0.87 0.28
N GLY A 213 -3.76 -0.36 1.11
CA GLY A 213 -3.25 1.01 0.99
C GLY A 213 -2.54 1.29 -0.34
N ILE A 214 -1.73 0.35 -0.82
CA ILE A 214 -1.08 0.44 -2.15
C ILE A 214 -2.14 0.54 -3.25
N CYS A 215 -3.14 -0.34 -3.24
CA CYS A 215 -4.23 -0.32 -4.22
C CYS A 215 -5.03 0.99 -4.19
N LEU A 216 -5.37 1.51 -3.00
CA LEU A 216 -6.06 2.78 -2.86
C LEU A 216 -5.26 3.94 -3.48
N SER A 217 -3.95 3.99 -3.24
CA SER A 217 -3.09 5.01 -3.84
C SER A 217 -3.07 4.93 -5.37
N PHE A 218 -2.97 3.72 -5.94
CA PHE A 218 -2.93 3.50 -7.38
C PHE A 218 -4.28 3.80 -8.07
N PHE A 219 -5.39 3.50 -7.39
CA PHE A 219 -6.71 3.88 -7.90
C PHE A 219 -6.89 5.38 -8.00
N ASN A 220 -6.45 6.12 -6.98
CA ASN A 220 -6.73 7.53 -6.87
C ASN A 220 -5.70 8.42 -7.56
N TRP A 221 -4.49 7.90 -7.82
CA TRP A 221 -3.50 8.64 -8.58
C TRP A 221 -3.92 8.74 -10.05
N ASN A 222 -4.26 9.97 -10.44
CA ASN A 222 -4.57 10.37 -11.80
C ASN A 222 -3.41 11.22 -12.31
N VAL A 223 -2.88 10.83 -13.46
CA VAL A 223 -1.99 11.61 -14.32
C VAL A 223 -2.75 11.84 -15.60
#